data_AF-A0A532EHB3-F1
#
_entry.id   AF-A0A532EHB3-F1
#
_cell.length_a   1.000
_cell.length_b   1.000
_cell.length_c   1.000
_cell.angle_alpha   90.00
_cell.angle_beta   90.00
_cell.angle_gamma   90.00
#
_symmetry.space_group_name_H-M   'P 1'
#
loop_
_entity.id
_entity.type
_entity.pdbx_description
1 polymer ?
#
loop_
_entity_poly.entity_id
_entity_poly.type
_entity_poly.pdbx_seq_one_letter_code
_entity_poly.pdbx_strand_id
1 'polypeptide(L)'
;MFHEFPSKFRALLRNAAGSAYHITIVALSGGIALLLPAGAKQFLSFWSQVEHNKLSLIAVEMTVAVLLIAGMNFLHRSFRDRALAAYATGAGLVSFFPRRARGAERHIRQLKEDQGTGRTIKVIGSSGYSTLVDQVGDLSSVLDKCLGAQILLVNPYSQETSSRIQAIGHPEFTLDGFREEVRQSIALLKRLKAMGKAVKLKLYADPPLVKMVVLGDYLWLQHYHADLDIDTMPEYVLRHNRKTHGLYTLYTHYFEQRWENPEIPEYDLETDELVYRSRTGSELRREQFEPATLPCLEEAPIARTRALPADIVQRELRMNDVPEMTYGRMKACSE
;
A
#
# COMPACT_ATOMS: atom_id res chain seq x y z
N MET A 1 -0.24 12.65 42.85
CA MET A 1 1.21 12.81 43.07
C MET A 1 2.10 11.99 42.13
N PHE A 2 1.57 11.43 41.02
CA PHE A 2 2.34 10.51 40.13
C PHE A 2 2.53 10.99 38.68
N HIS A 3 2.15 12.24 38.36
CA HIS A 3 2.28 12.78 36.99
C HIS A 3 3.55 13.62 36.73
N GLU A 4 4.37 13.93 37.73
CA GLU A 4 5.58 14.76 37.55
C GLU A 4 6.89 13.97 37.34
N PHE A 5 6.91 12.68 37.64
CA PHE A 5 8.10 11.84 37.52
C PHE A 5 8.55 11.59 36.06
N PRO A 6 7.65 11.33 35.08
CA PRO A 6 8.09 10.97 33.73
C PRO A 6 8.60 12.16 32.90
N SER A 7 8.20 13.40 33.21
CA SER A 7 8.69 14.61 32.52
C SER A 7 10.09 15.01 33.01
N LYS A 8 10.35 14.93 34.31
CA LYS A 8 11.68 15.18 34.90
C LYS A 8 12.69 14.13 34.45
N PHE A 9 12.29 12.86 34.34
CA PHE A 9 13.16 11.79 33.85
C PHE A 9 13.50 11.93 32.35
N ARG A 10 12.54 12.32 31.50
CA ARG A 10 12.82 12.65 30.07
C ARG A 10 13.72 13.86 29.92
N ALA A 11 13.55 14.90 30.75
CA ALA A 11 14.42 16.07 30.74
C ALA A 11 15.85 15.73 31.20
N LEU A 12 15.98 14.87 32.23
CA LEU A 12 17.27 14.34 32.70
C LEU A 12 17.96 13.48 31.64
N LEU A 13 17.25 12.57 30.97
CA LEU A 13 17.79 11.75 29.88
C LEU A 13 18.24 12.60 28.69
N ARG A 14 17.51 13.67 28.36
CA ARG A 14 17.87 14.56 27.24
C ARG A 14 19.08 15.43 27.55
N ASN A 15 19.23 15.88 28.81
CA ASN A 15 20.42 16.60 29.28
C ASN A 15 21.63 15.67 29.47
N ALA A 16 21.41 14.43 29.91
CA ALA A 16 22.45 13.42 30.06
C ALA A 16 22.97 12.89 28.72
N ALA A 17 22.11 12.76 27.69
CA ALA A 17 22.54 12.35 26.35
C ALA A 17 23.47 13.37 25.69
N GLY A 18 23.23 14.67 25.89
CA GLY A 18 24.15 15.72 25.47
C GLY A 18 25.48 15.68 26.24
N SER A 19 25.41 15.50 27.57
CA SER A 19 26.61 15.38 28.43
C SER A 19 27.46 14.13 28.12
N ALA A 20 26.84 12.98 27.90
CA ALA A 20 27.52 11.73 27.58
C ALA A 20 28.25 11.78 26.23
N TYR A 21 27.68 12.47 25.24
CA TYR A 21 28.35 12.72 23.97
C TYR A 21 29.64 13.53 24.16
N HIS A 22 29.58 14.61 24.93
CA HIS A 22 30.76 15.41 25.24
C HIS A 22 31.81 14.65 26.08
N ILE A 23 31.38 13.87 27.08
CA ILE A 23 32.28 13.02 27.87
C ILE A 23 32.99 11.99 26.97
N THR A 24 32.25 11.38 26.04
CA THR A 24 32.83 10.40 25.09
C THR A 24 33.83 11.07 24.17
N ILE A 25 33.55 12.29 23.66
CA ILE A 25 34.50 13.06 22.85
C ILE A 25 35.75 13.42 23.64
N VAL A 26 35.62 13.89 24.88
CA VAL A 26 36.77 14.27 25.72
C VAL A 26 37.61 13.04 26.06
N ALA A 27 36.99 11.92 26.42
CA ALA A 27 37.70 10.66 26.68
C ALA A 27 38.39 10.13 25.43
N LEU A 28 37.74 10.19 24.26
CA LEU A 28 38.32 9.81 22.98
C LEU A 28 39.50 10.73 22.61
N SER A 29 39.35 12.04 22.79
CA SER A 29 40.41 13.03 22.56
C SER A 29 41.60 12.83 23.49
N GLY A 30 41.35 12.57 24.78
CA GLY A 30 42.41 12.26 25.75
C GLY A 30 43.12 10.94 25.42
N GLY A 31 42.37 9.92 25.00
CA GLY A 31 42.93 8.66 24.51
C GLY A 31 43.82 8.85 23.28
N ILE A 32 43.36 9.63 22.30
CA ILE A 32 44.15 9.99 21.11
C ILE A 32 45.44 10.73 21.51
N ALA A 33 45.34 11.73 22.40
CA ALA A 33 46.49 12.49 22.87
C ALA A 33 47.53 11.63 23.60
N LEU A 34 47.09 10.62 24.37
CA LEU A 34 47.99 9.69 25.08
C LEU A 34 48.61 8.63 24.15
N LEU A 35 47.88 8.20 23.11
CA LEU A 35 48.36 7.21 22.14
C LEU A 35 49.25 7.82 21.05
N LEU A 36 49.11 9.12 20.76
CA LEU A 36 49.87 9.82 19.72
C LEU A 36 51.40 9.70 19.88
N PRO A 37 51.99 9.92 21.07
CA PRO A 37 53.45 9.87 21.23
C PRO A 37 54.04 8.47 21.04
N ALA A 38 53.35 7.44 21.54
CA ALA A 38 53.76 6.05 21.37
C ALA A 38 53.59 5.62 19.91
N GLY A 39 52.46 5.96 19.30
CA GLY A 39 52.18 5.72 17.88
C GLY A 39 53.19 6.40 16.95
N ALA A 40 53.58 7.65 17.24
CA ALA A 40 54.57 8.39 16.46
C ALA A 40 55.96 7.73 16.49
N LYS A 41 56.41 7.27 17.66
CA LYS A 41 57.68 6.55 17.79
C LYS A 41 57.68 5.24 17.01
N GLN A 42 56.59 4.49 17.10
CA GLN A 42 56.43 3.22 16.40
C GLN A 42 56.27 3.41 14.88
N PHE A 43 55.62 4.48 14.46
CA PHE A 43 55.53 4.88 13.05
C PHE A 43 56.90 5.25 12.48
N LEU A 44 57.70 6.04 13.20
CA LEU A 44 59.06 6.41 12.76
C LEU A 44 59.97 5.18 12.65
N SER A 45 59.90 4.23 13.59
CA SER A 45 60.68 3.00 13.51
C SER A 45 60.24 2.11 12.35
N PHE A 46 58.93 2.01 12.10
CA PHE A 46 58.38 1.31 10.95
C PHE A 46 58.81 1.95 9.63
N TRP A 47 58.73 3.28 9.53
CA TRP A 47 59.11 4.01 8.31
C TRP A 47 60.59 3.84 7.97
N SER A 48 61.46 3.90 8.97
CA SER A 48 62.88 3.57 8.81
C SER A 48 63.06 2.17 8.22
N GLN A 49 62.34 1.16 8.70
CA GLN A 49 62.44 -0.20 8.18
C GLN A 49 61.89 -0.37 6.75
N VAL A 50 60.84 0.38 6.39
CA VAL A 50 60.24 0.37 5.05
C VAL A 50 61.16 1.04 4.02
N GLU A 51 61.82 2.14 4.39
CA GLU A 51 62.71 2.91 3.51
C GLU A 51 63.89 2.05 2.98
N HIS A 52 64.42 1.16 3.82
CA HIS A 52 65.58 0.34 3.47
C HIS A 52 65.24 -0.82 2.51
N ASN A 53 63.96 -1.13 2.26
CA ASN A 53 63.55 -2.25 1.41
C ASN A 53 62.54 -1.82 0.33
N LYS A 54 62.99 -1.79 -0.93
CA LYS A 54 62.16 -1.40 -2.10
C LYS A 54 60.86 -2.19 -2.23
N LEU A 55 60.85 -3.49 -1.90
CA LEU A 55 59.63 -4.31 -1.97
C LEU A 55 58.61 -3.90 -0.87
N SER A 56 59.11 -3.49 0.30
CA SER A 56 58.26 -3.00 1.40
C SER A 56 57.58 -1.69 1.02
N LEU A 57 58.31 -0.77 0.37
CA LEU A 57 57.77 0.51 -0.10
C LEU A 57 56.60 0.30 -1.09
N ILE A 58 56.80 -0.54 -2.11
CA ILE A 58 55.76 -0.85 -3.10
C ILE A 58 54.56 -1.53 -2.44
N ALA A 59 54.78 -2.46 -1.50
CA ALA A 59 53.71 -3.15 -0.79
C ALA A 59 52.88 -2.19 0.08
N VAL A 60 53.53 -1.26 0.79
CA VAL A 60 52.85 -0.23 1.60
C VAL A 60 52.06 0.71 0.70
N GLU A 61 52.64 1.18 -0.41
CA GLU A 61 51.96 2.07 -1.36
C GLU A 61 50.70 1.41 -1.94
N MET A 62 50.80 0.16 -2.41
CA MET A 62 49.64 -0.56 -2.94
C MET A 62 48.58 -0.80 -1.86
N THR A 63 48.99 -1.13 -0.64
CA THR A 63 48.05 -1.31 0.48
C THR A 63 47.32 0.00 0.80
N VAL A 64 48.05 1.12 0.87
CA VAL A 64 47.46 2.44 1.10
C VAL A 64 46.52 2.83 -0.04
N ALA A 65 46.90 2.58 -1.30
CA ALA A 65 46.03 2.85 -2.45
C ALA A 65 44.71 2.07 -2.38
N VAL A 66 44.76 0.76 -2.07
CA VAL A 66 43.56 -0.08 -1.91
C VAL A 66 42.69 0.41 -0.75
N LEU A 67 43.28 0.76 0.39
CA LEU A 67 42.56 1.29 1.55
C LEU A 67 41.91 2.64 1.25
N LEU A 68 42.60 3.53 0.52
CA LEU A 68 42.06 4.83 0.12
C LEU A 68 40.89 4.66 -0.85
N ILE A 69 40.99 3.77 -1.83
CA ILE A 69 39.90 3.46 -2.76
C ILE A 69 38.70 2.91 -1.98
N ALA A 70 38.91 1.94 -1.09
CA ALA A 70 37.86 1.36 -0.26
C ALA A 70 37.19 2.41 0.65
N GLY A 71 37.99 3.25 1.32
CA GLY A 71 37.52 4.31 2.21
C GLY A 71 36.74 5.40 1.47
N MET A 72 37.23 5.84 0.32
CA MET A 72 36.54 6.82 -0.52
C MET A 72 35.23 6.27 -1.06
N ASN A 73 35.21 5.01 -1.52
CA ASN A 73 33.99 4.34 -1.95
C ASN A 73 32.97 4.21 -0.81
N PHE A 74 33.43 3.88 0.40
CA PHE A 74 32.58 3.80 1.58
C PHE A 74 31.98 5.17 1.94
N LEU A 75 32.80 6.22 1.96
CA LEU A 75 32.34 7.59 2.23
C LEU A 75 31.33 8.05 1.17
N HIS A 76 31.66 7.89 -0.11
CA HIS A 76 30.79 8.27 -1.21
C HIS A 76 29.44 7.54 -1.13
N ARG A 77 29.46 6.23 -0.91
CA ARG A 77 28.24 5.43 -0.71
C ARG A 77 27.46 5.90 0.51
N SER A 78 28.13 6.17 1.63
CA SER A 78 27.48 6.64 2.85
C SER A 78 26.78 7.98 2.65
N PHE A 79 27.42 8.94 1.98
CA PHE A 79 26.80 10.23 1.65
C PHE A 79 25.61 10.07 0.72
N ARG A 80 25.72 9.24 -0.31
CA ARG A 80 24.62 8.95 -1.24
C ARG A 80 23.44 8.29 -0.53
N ASP A 81 23.71 7.29 0.30
CA ASP A 81 22.68 6.56 1.04
C ASP A 81 21.97 7.48 2.05
N ARG A 82 22.71 8.40 2.70
CA ARG A 82 22.12 9.44 3.56
C ARG A 82 21.28 10.44 2.77
N ALA A 83 21.71 10.85 1.58
CA ALA A 83 20.94 11.74 0.72
C ALA A 83 19.62 11.08 0.28
N LEU A 84 19.68 9.82 -0.16
CA LEU A 84 18.48 9.03 -0.51
C LEU A 84 17.53 8.87 0.68
N ALA A 85 18.05 8.58 1.87
CA ALA A 85 17.25 8.49 3.08
C ALA A 85 16.58 9.83 3.44
N ALA A 86 17.28 10.95 3.24
CA ALA A 86 16.72 12.28 3.45
C ALA A 86 15.58 12.60 2.47
N TYR A 87 15.73 12.26 1.19
CA TYR A 87 14.66 12.40 0.20
C TYR A 87 13.45 11.52 0.53
N ALA A 88 13.68 10.24 0.88
CA ALA A 88 12.62 9.32 1.28
C ALA A 88 11.86 9.85 2.52
N THR A 89 12.59 10.30 3.54
CA THR A 89 11.99 10.90 4.74
C THR A 89 11.23 12.19 4.42
N GLY A 90 11.76 13.02 3.51
CA GLY A 90 11.09 14.23 3.03
C GLY A 90 9.74 13.93 2.37
N ALA A 91 9.69 12.89 1.52
CA ALA A 91 8.46 12.38 0.91
C ALA A 91 7.52 11.69 1.92
N GLY A 92 8.00 11.41 3.14
CA GLY A 92 7.26 10.71 4.18
C GLY A 92 7.38 9.18 4.11
N LEU A 93 8.23 8.62 3.25
CA LEU A 93 8.45 7.18 3.15
C LEU A 93 9.23 6.67 4.36
N VAL A 94 8.61 5.78 5.14
CA VAL A 94 9.21 5.15 6.32
C VAL A 94 9.71 3.75 6.01
N SER A 95 8.92 2.97 5.27
CA SER A 95 9.31 1.61 4.91
C SER A 95 8.75 1.21 3.56
N PHE A 96 9.48 0.30 2.91
CA PHE A 96 9.16 -0.30 1.63
C PHE A 96 9.31 -1.80 1.77
N PHE A 97 8.25 -2.55 1.46
CA PHE A 97 8.22 -4.00 1.51
C PHE A 97 8.05 -4.54 0.09
N PRO A 98 9.13 -5.00 -0.56
CA PRO A 98 9.07 -5.49 -1.94
C PRO A 98 8.22 -6.76 -2.08
N ARG A 99 8.15 -7.56 -1.01
CA ARG A 99 7.23 -8.70 -0.81
C ARG A 99 6.91 -8.77 0.68
N ARG A 100 5.75 -9.32 1.08
CA ARG A 100 5.39 -9.54 2.49
C ARG A 100 6.51 -10.31 3.20
N ALA A 101 7.38 -9.59 3.91
CA ALA A 101 8.54 -10.17 4.57
C ALA A 101 8.14 -10.56 5.99
N ARG A 102 8.04 -11.86 6.26
CA ARG A 102 7.62 -12.46 7.55
C ARG A 102 8.34 -11.90 8.79
N GLY A 103 9.54 -11.35 8.64
CA GLY A 103 10.31 -10.73 9.74
C GLY A 103 9.85 -9.33 10.13
N ALA A 104 9.30 -8.55 9.19
CA ALA A 104 8.82 -7.19 9.44
C ALA A 104 7.36 -7.16 9.94
N GLU A 105 6.61 -8.24 9.72
CA GLU A 105 5.17 -8.33 10.04
C GLU A 105 4.84 -8.06 11.51
N ARG A 106 5.66 -8.52 12.46
CA ARG A 106 5.38 -8.27 13.89
C ARG A 106 5.48 -6.79 14.25
N HIS A 107 6.50 -6.11 13.76
CA HIS A 107 6.69 -4.69 14.01
C HIS A 107 5.61 -3.86 13.30
N ILE A 108 5.28 -4.23 12.06
CA ILE A 108 4.18 -3.62 11.31
C ILE A 108 2.85 -3.80 12.04
N ARG A 109 2.56 -5.01 12.55
CA ARG A 109 1.34 -5.30 13.29
C ARG A 109 1.23 -4.45 14.57
N GLN A 110 2.30 -4.38 15.36
CA GLN A 110 2.34 -3.52 16.54
C GLN A 110 2.12 -2.04 16.18
N LEU A 111 2.76 -1.55 15.12
CA LEU A 111 2.55 -0.19 14.64
C LEU A 111 1.10 0.05 14.19
N LYS A 112 0.47 -0.90 13.51
CA LYS A 112 -0.93 -0.80 13.09
C LYS A 112 -1.88 -0.73 14.31
N GLU A 113 -1.67 -1.58 15.30
CA GLU A 113 -2.45 -1.61 16.55
C GLU A 113 -2.29 -0.30 17.36
N ASP A 114 -1.05 0.18 17.52
CA ASP A 114 -0.76 1.41 18.26
C ASP A 114 -1.35 2.65 17.58
N GLN A 115 -1.32 2.71 16.24
CA GLN A 115 -1.78 3.86 15.48
C GLN A 115 -3.29 3.86 15.20
N GLY A 116 -3.94 2.70 15.20
CA GLY A 116 -5.40 2.59 15.05
C GLY A 116 -6.17 2.89 16.35
N THR A 117 -5.51 2.80 17.51
CA THR A 117 -6.14 3.01 18.82
C THR A 117 -6.67 4.44 18.98
N GLY A 118 -7.95 4.58 19.30
CA GLY A 118 -8.59 5.86 19.58
C GLY A 118 -8.75 6.79 18.37
N ARG A 119 -8.65 6.27 17.14
CA ARG A 119 -8.78 7.06 15.89
C ARG A 119 -9.81 6.44 14.96
N THR A 120 -10.27 7.23 13.98
CA THR A 120 -11.11 6.70 12.88
C THR A 120 -10.19 6.15 11.80
N ILE A 121 -10.47 4.92 11.38
CA ILE A 121 -9.66 4.21 10.37
C ILE A 121 -10.28 4.44 8.99
N LYS A 122 -9.45 4.73 7.99
CA LYS A 122 -9.89 4.96 6.61
C LYS A 122 -9.28 3.90 5.72
N VAL A 123 -10.10 3.20 4.94
CA VAL A 123 -9.65 2.10 4.07
C VAL A 123 -10.23 2.24 2.69
N ILE A 124 -9.40 2.12 1.66
CA ILE A 124 -9.83 1.91 0.28
C ILE A 124 -9.15 0.65 -0.26
N GLY A 125 -9.92 -0.24 -0.88
CA GLY A 125 -9.39 -1.48 -1.43
C GLY A 125 -10.29 -2.05 -2.52
N SER A 126 -9.74 -2.99 -3.28
CA SER A 126 -10.49 -3.81 -4.23
C SER A 126 -10.89 -5.11 -3.59
N SER A 127 -9.96 -5.81 -2.95
CA SER A 127 -10.18 -7.07 -2.27
C SER A 127 -10.89 -6.87 -0.93
N GLY A 128 -11.79 -7.80 -0.62
CA GLY A 128 -12.62 -7.77 0.57
C GLY A 128 -11.88 -8.26 1.80
N TYR A 129 -12.35 -9.38 2.37
CA TYR A 129 -12.10 -9.76 3.76
C TYR A 129 -10.63 -9.99 4.04
N SER A 130 -9.94 -10.74 3.17
CA SER A 130 -8.51 -11.03 3.25
C SER A 130 -7.68 -9.76 3.32
N THR A 131 -8.07 -8.72 2.59
CA THR A 131 -7.36 -7.45 2.59
C THR A 131 -7.63 -6.61 3.82
N LEU A 132 -8.86 -6.58 4.32
CA LEU A 132 -9.16 -5.89 5.56
C LEU A 132 -8.44 -6.55 6.76
N VAL A 133 -8.45 -7.88 6.83
CA VAL A 133 -7.84 -8.67 7.92
C VAL A 133 -6.32 -8.79 7.78
N ASP A 134 -5.74 -8.76 6.58
CA ASP A 134 -4.28 -8.76 6.45
C ASP A 134 -3.71 -7.37 6.71
N GLN A 135 -4.39 -6.32 6.24
CA GLN A 135 -3.83 -4.97 6.25
C GLN A 135 -4.03 -4.21 7.52
N VAL A 136 -5.05 -4.52 8.30
CA VAL A 136 -5.19 -3.94 9.63
C VAL A 136 -4.52 -4.85 10.68
N GLY A 137 -3.86 -5.94 10.24
CA GLY A 137 -3.65 -7.09 11.12
C GLY A 137 -5.03 -7.67 11.46
N ASP A 138 -5.11 -8.52 12.49
CA ASP A 138 -6.41 -9.01 12.98
C ASP A 138 -7.37 -7.83 13.13
N LEU A 139 -8.27 -7.66 12.15
CA LEU A 139 -9.06 -6.44 11.97
C LEU A 139 -9.92 -6.22 13.20
N SER A 140 -10.32 -7.31 13.85
CA SER A 140 -10.99 -7.29 15.14
C SER A 140 -10.15 -6.58 16.20
N SER A 141 -8.87 -6.90 16.35
CA SER A 141 -7.99 -6.34 17.39
C SER A 141 -7.74 -4.82 17.26
N VAL A 142 -7.71 -4.30 16.04
CA VAL A 142 -7.54 -2.85 15.80
C VAL A 142 -8.88 -2.14 15.85
N LEU A 143 -9.94 -2.73 15.30
CA LEU A 143 -11.27 -2.12 15.32
C LEU A 143 -11.92 -2.14 16.70
N ASP A 144 -11.55 -3.09 17.57
CA ASP A 144 -11.90 -3.08 19.00
C ASP A 144 -11.37 -1.80 19.68
N LYS A 145 -10.20 -1.32 19.26
CA LYS A 145 -9.53 -0.15 19.83
C LYS A 145 -9.83 1.15 19.07
N CYS A 146 -10.41 1.09 17.87
CA CYS A 146 -10.71 2.27 17.06
C CYS A 146 -12.00 2.99 17.54
N LEU A 147 -12.14 4.27 17.17
CA LEU A 147 -13.38 5.03 17.37
C LEU A 147 -14.43 4.71 16.30
N GLY A 148 -13.99 4.42 15.08
CA GLY A 148 -14.86 4.17 13.94
C GLY A 148 -14.06 3.80 12.69
N ALA A 149 -14.77 3.46 11.62
CA ALA A 149 -14.17 3.07 10.35
C ALA A 149 -14.95 3.64 9.16
N GLN A 150 -14.21 4.16 8.18
CA GLN A 150 -14.70 4.60 6.88
C GLN A 150 -14.07 3.71 5.82
N ILE A 151 -14.87 2.91 5.14
CA ILE A 151 -14.37 1.85 4.27
C ILE A 151 -14.98 2.03 2.88
N LEU A 152 -14.11 2.07 1.87
CA LEU A 152 -14.42 2.06 0.45
C LEU A 152 -14.00 0.71 -0.14
N LEU A 153 -14.96 -0.09 -0.57
CA LEU A 153 -14.70 -1.35 -1.27
C LEU A 153 -15.20 -1.27 -2.71
N VAL A 154 -14.58 -2.05 -3.59
CA VAL A 154 -15.08 -2.21 -4.96
C VAL A 154 -16.41 -2.95 -4.93
N ASN A 155 -17.36 -2.50 -5.76
CA ASN A 155 -18.64 -3.17 -5.95
C ASN A 155 -18.44 -4.49 -6.73
N PRO A 156 -18.70 -5.67 -6.12
CA PRO A 156 -18.48 -6.96 -6.77
C PRO A 156 -19.45 -7.27 -7.91
N TYR A 157 -20.49 -6.45 -8.09
CA TYR A 157 -21.48 -6.59 -9.16
C TYR A 157 -21.27 -5.60 -10.31
N SER A 158 -20.21 -4.77 -10.29
CA SER A 158 -19.90 -3.87 -11.40
C SER A 158 -19.28 -4.60 -12.60
N GLN A 159 -19.52 -4.05 -13.80
CA GLN A 159 -19.00 -4.62 -15.05
C GLN A 159 -17.46 -4.53 -15.10
N GLU A 160 -16.91 -3.45 -14.56
CA GLU A 160 -15.48 -3.18 -14.46
C GLU A 160 -14.78 -4.23 -13.60
N THR A 161 -15.41 -4.62 -12.48
CA THR A 161 -14.88 -5.66 -11.59
C THR A 161 -14.82 -7.01 -12.30
N SER A 162 -15.91 -7.41 -12.96
CA SER A 162 -15.96 -8.65 -13.74
C SER A 162 -14.87 -8.68 -14.83
N SER A 163 -14.74 -7.58 -15.57
CA SER A 163 -13.72 -7.44 -16.63
C SER A 163 -12.29 -7.56 -16.09
N ARG A 164 -12.01 -6.95 -14.93
CA ARG A 164 -10.70 -7.00 -14.29
C ARG A 164 -10.35 -8.39 -13.78
N ILE A 165 -11.28 -9.08 -13.12
CA ILE A 165 -11.05 -10.44 -12.61
C ILE A 165 -10.74 -11.39 -13.77
N GLN A 166 -11.47 -11.26 -14.88
CA GLN A 166 -11.22 -12.03 -16.11
C GLN A 166 -9.84 -11.72 -16.72
N ALA A 167 -9.41 -10.44 -16.72
CA ALA A 167 -8.11 -10.03 -17.25
C ALA A 167 -6.92 -10.56 -16.43
N ILE A 168 -7.05 -10.61 -15.10
CA ILE A 168 -6.01 -11.17 -14.22
C ILE A 168 -5.78 -12.67 -14.51
N GLY A 169 -6.85 -13.40 -14.85
CA GLY A 169 -6.77 -14.79 -15.32
C GLY A 169 -6.14 -15.78 -14.32
N HIS A 170 -6.09 -15.43 -13.03
CA HIS A 170 -5.46 -16.26 -12.00
C HIS A 170 -6.46 -17.32 -11.49
N PRO A 171 -6.10 -18.61 -11.43
CA PRO A 171 -7.04 -19.70 -11.12
C PRO A 171 -7.68 -19.61 -9.73
N GLU A 172 -6.98 -18.99 -8.78
CA GLU A 172 -7.46 -18.76 -7.40
C GLU A 172 -8.34 -17.50 -7.26
N PHE A 173 -8.34 -16.60 -8.25
CA PHE A 173 -9.05 -15.32 -8.19
C PHE A 173 -10.28 -15.35 -9.09
N THR A 174 -11.37 -15.93 -8.57
CA THR A 174 -12.65 -16.04 -9.28
C THR A 174 -13.63 -14.94 -8.87
N LEU A 175 -14.60 -14.62 -9.74
CA LEU A 175 -15.62 -13.62 -9.45
C LEU A 175 -16.48 -14.00 -8.23
N ASP A 176 -16.79 -15.29 -8.08
CA ASP A 176 -17.57 -15.78 -6.94
C ASP A 176 -16.76 -15.77 -5.64
N GLY A 177 -15.47 -16.12 -5.71
CA GLY A 177 -14.55 -15.96 -4.59
C GLY A 177 -14.46 -14.49 -4.13
N PHE A 178 -14.36 -13.57 -5.09
CA PHE A 178 -14.35 -12.13 -4.79
C PHE A 178 -15.65 -11.64 -4.15
N ARG A 179 -16.81 -12.07 -4.66
CA ARG A 179 -18.12 -11.77 -4.05
C ARG A 179 -18.21 -12.28 -2.61
N GLU A 180 -17.71 -13.48 -2.36
CA GLU A 180 -17.64 -14.05 -1.01
C GLU A 180 -16.71 -13.25 -0.09
N GLU A 181 -15.54 -12.83 -0.56
CA GLU A 181 -14.65 -11.96 0.22
C GLU A 181 -15.33 -10.62 0.60
N VAL A 182 -16.10 -10.03 -0.31
CA VAL A 182 -16.85 -8.80 -0.03
C VAL A 182 -17.97 -9.08 0.98
N ARG A 183 -18.69 -10.21 0.86
CA ARG A 183 -19.73 -10.62 1.82
C ARG A 183 -19.16 -10.83 3.23
N GLN A 184 -18.01 -11.49 3.35
CA GLN A 184 -17.31 -11.68 4.62
C GLN A 184 -16.86 -10.35 5.23
N SER A 185 -16.41 -9.39 4.39
CA SER A 185 -16.11 -8.03 4.83
C SER A 185 -17.32 -7.35 5.42
N ILE A 186 -18.44 -7.35 4.69
CA ILE A 186 -19.70 -6.74 5.15
C ILE A 186 -20.16 -7.39 6.45
N ALA A 187 -20.10 -8.72 6.57
CA ALA A 187 -20.46 -9.43 7.79
C ALA A 187 -19.60 -9.00 8.99
N LEU A 188 -18.30 -8.79 8.79
CA LEU A 188 -17.42 -8.23 9.81
C LEU A 188 -17.80 -6.80 10.19
N LEU A 189 -18.10 -5.94 9.20
CA LEU A 189 -18.55 -4.56 9.45
C LEU A 189 -19.87 -4.48 10.21
N LYS A 190 -20.81 -5.38 9.92
CA LYS A 190 -22.06 -5.53 10.66
C LYS A 190 -21.80 -5.87 12.13
N ARG A 191 -20.90 -6.82 12.41
CA ARG A 191 -20.53 -7.19 13.79
C ARG A 191 -19.97 -5.99 14.55
N LEU A 192 -19.10 -5.20 13.92
CA LEU A 192 -18.51 -4.01 14.54
C LEU A 192 -19.54 -2.92 14.81
N LYS A 193 -20.47 -2.69 13.86
CA LYS A 193 -21.59 -1.76 14.05
C LYS A 193 -22.47 -2.22 15.22
N ALA A 194 -22.74 -3.53 15.34
CA ALA A 194 -23.49 -4.10 16.46
C ALA A 194 -22.78 -3.92 17.82
N MET A 195 -21.45 -3.80 17.84
CA MET A 195 -20.66 -3.42 19.03
C MET A 195 -20.67 -1.91 19.32
N GLY A 196 -21.46 -1.11 18.59
CA GLY A 196 -21.58 0.33 18.78
C GLY A 196 -20.48 1.18 18.13
N LYS A 197 -19.65 0.59 17.25
CA LYS A 197 -18.62 1.34 16.52
C LYS A 197 -19.25 2.16 15.39
N ALA A 198 -18.73 3.36 15.16
CA ALA A 198 -19.14 4.21 14.04
C ALA A 198 -18.53 3.70 12.73
N VAL A 199 -19.18 2.72 12.09
CA VAL A 199 -18.72 2.11 10.84
C VAL A 199 -19.58 2.56 9.67
N LYS A 200 -18.93 3.00 8.59
CA LYS A 200 -19.56 3.36 7.31
C LYS A 200 -18.87 2.64 6.17
N LEU A 201 -19.66 2.13 5.23
CA LEU A 201 -19.19 1.46 4.03
C LEU A 201 -19.74 2.18 2.81
N LYS A 202 -18.88 2.38 1.81
CA LYS A 202 -19.23 2.84 0.47
C LYS A 202 -18.71 1.85 -0.56
N LEU A 203 -19.48 1.64 -1.63
CA LEU A 203 -19.14 0.70 -2.69
C LEU A 203 -18.98 1.43 -4.02
N TYR A 204 -17.77 1.40 -4.59
CA TYR A 204 -17.47 2.11 -5.84
C TYR A 204 -17.32 1.16 -7.03
N ALA A 205 -17.74 1.59 -8.22
CA ALA A 205 -17.70 0.79 -9.43
C ALA A 205 -16.39 0.94 -10.22
N ASP A 206 -15.74 2.11 -10.15
CA ASP A 206 -14.57 2.43 -10.96
C ASP A 206 -13.37 1.51 -10.67
N PRO A 207 -12.45 1.33 -11.64
CA PRO A 207 -11.23 0.58 -11.44
C PRO A 207 -10.41 1.11 -10.24
N PRO A 208 -10.01 0.23 -9.30
CA PRO A 208 -9.25 0.64 -8.14
C PRO A 208 -7.83 1.02 -8.56
N LEU A 209 -7.40 2.26 -8.27
CA LEU A 209 -6.03 2.72 -8.57
C LEU A 209 -5.04 2.30 -7.48
N VAL A 210 -5.49 2.40 -6.23
CA VAL A 210 -4.66 2.18 -5.05
C VAL A 210 -5.46 1.45 -3.99
N LYS A 211 -4.74 0.64 -3.21
CA LYS A 211 -5.19 0.07 -1.95
C LYS A 211 -4.49 0.86 -0.86
N MET A 212 -5.25 1.43 0.06
CA MET A 212 -4.66 2.19 1.16
C MET A 212 -5.41 2.04 2.47
N VAL A 213 -4.66 2.09 3.57
CA VAL A 213 -5.18 2.12 4.93
C VAL A 213 -4.53 3.27 5.67
N VAL A 214 -5.34 4.21 6.15
CA VAL A 214 -4.88 5.33 6.97
C VAL A 214 -5.19 5.03 8.43
N LEU A 215 -4.13 4.90 9.24
CA LEU A 215 -4.18 4.75 10.69
C LEU A 215 -3.48 5.95 11.32
N GLY A 216 -4.25 7.00 11.58
CA GLY A 216 -3.78 8.16 12.31
C GLY A 216 -2.71 8.98 11.59
N ASP A 217 -1.43 8.74 11.90
CA ASP A 217 -0.30 9.43 11.28
C ASP A 217 0.47 8.54 10.28
N TYR A 218 -0.03 7.34 10.01
CA TYR A 218 0.58 6.37 9.10
C TYR A 218 -0.43 5.93 8.03
N LEU A 219 0.09 5.69 6.84
CA LEU A 219 -0.65 5.26 5.68
C LEU A 219 0.09 4.09 5.03
N TRP A 220 -0.59 2.96 4.91
CA TRP A 220 -0.12 1.81 4.12
C TRP A 220 -0.71 1.94 2.72
N LEU A 221 0.13 1.78 1.70
CA LEU A 221 -0.22 1.99 0.32
C LEU A 221 0.30 0.84 -0.53
N GLN A 222 -0.56 0.30 -1.37
CA GLN A 222 -0.21 -0.54 -2.51
C GLN A 222 -0.91 0.04 -3.75
N HIS A 223 -0.34 -0.15 -4.93
CA HIS A 223 -0.97 0.27 -6.19
C HIS A 223 -1.42 -0.97 -6.95
N TYR A 224 -2.56 -0.85 -7.63
CA TYR A 224 -3.04 -1.92 -8.50
C TYR A 224 -2.33 -1.84 -9.84
N HIS A 225 -1.93 -3.00 -10.36
CA HIS A 225 -1.57 -3.16 -11.77
C HIS A 225 -2.77 -3.76 -12.51
N ALA A 226 -2.87 -3.57 -13.84
CA ALA A 226 -3.97 -4.14 -14.63
C ALA A 226 -3.95 -5.68 -14.60
N ASP A 227 -2.75 -6.25 -14.79
CA ASP A 227 -2.57 -7.68 -15.05
C ASP A 227 -1.86 -8.44 -13.91
N LEU A 228 -1.57 -7.78 -12.79
CA LEU A 228 -0.89 -8.41 -11.65
C LEU A 228 -1.79 -8.44 -10.42
N ASP A 229 -1.67 -9.53 -9.67
CA ASP A 229 -2.26 -9.67 -8.36
C ASP A 229 -1.60 -8.70 -7.37
N ILE A 230 -2.42 -8.03 -6.55
CA ILE A 230 -1.95 -7.04 -5.59
C ILE A 230 -1.06 -7.63 -4.49
N ASP A 231 -1.20 -8.91 -4.17
CA ASP A 231 -0.33 -9.56 -3.18
C ASP A 231 1.12 -9.70 -3.67
N THR A 232 1.34 -9.58 -4.99
CA THR A 232 2.69 -9.50 -5.57
C THR A 232 3.25 -8.08 -5.59
N MET A 233 2.40 -7.07 -5.36
CA MET A 233 2.77 -5.66 -5.44
C MET A 233 3.41 -5.18 -4.14
N PRO A 234 4.44 -4.31 -4.24
CA PRO A 234 5.11 -3.79 -3.06
C PRO A 234 4.19 -2.92 -2.20
N GLU A 235 4.41 -2.99 -0.89
CA GLU A 235 3.73 -2.17 0.10
C GLU A 235 4.62 -1.03 0.59
N TYR A 236 4.07 0.18 0.57
CA TYR A 236 4.72 1.41 0.99
C TYR A 236 4.07 1.89 2.29
N VAL A 237 4.89 2.30 3.25
CA VAL A 237 4.41 2.94 4.48
C VAL A 237 4.84 4.39 4.48
N LEU A 238 3.85 5.26 4.47
CA LEU A 238 4.01 6.70 4.51
C LEU A 238 3.63 7.20 5.89
N ARG A 239 4.40 8.15 6.42
CA ARG A 239 4.11 8.84 7.66
C ARG A 239 3.74 10.29 7.36
N HIS A 240 2.75 10.78 8.09
CA HIS A 240 2.35 12.16 8.06
C HIS A 240 3.52 13.07 8.47
N ASN A 241 3.89 13.97 7.56
CA ASN A 241 4.89 14.99 7.79
C ASN A 241 4.19 16.31 8.14
N ARG A 242 4.54 16.89 9.29
CA ARG A 242 3.96 18.16 9.79
C ARG A 242 4.13 19.35 8.84
N LYS A 243 5.08 19.27 7.92
CA LYS A 243 5.33 20.31 6.91
C LYS A 243 4.50 20.14 5.63
N THR A 244 3.49 19.25 5.64
CA THR A 244 2.44 19.03 4.62
C THR A 244 2.86 18.72 3.17
N HIS A 245 4.15 18.58 2.88
CA HIS A 245 4.68 18.25 1.54
C HIS A 245 4.96 16.77 1.31
N GLY A 246 4.45 15.88 2.18
CA GLY A 246 4.64 14.44 2.06
C GLY A 246 3.56 13.77 1.21
N LEU A 247 3.88 12.61 0.63
CA LEU A 247 2.93 11.79 -0.12
C LEU A 247 1.72 11.35 0.73
N TYR A 248 1.89 11.26 2.05
CA TYR A 248 0.79 10.99 2.98
C TYR A 248 -0.41 11.93 2.77
N THR A 249 -0.16 13.24 2.65
CA THR A 249 -1.22 14.25 2.52
C THR A 249 -1.93 14.11 1.17
N LEU A 250 -1.19 13.81 0.11
CA LEU A 250 -1.74 13.55 -1.22
C LEU A 250 -2.72 12.35 -1.21
N TYR A 251 -2.29 11.22 -0.67
CA TYR A 251 -3.14 10.02 -0.65
C TYR A 251 -4.32 10.13 0.31
N THR A 252 -4.14 10.81 1.44
CA THR A 252 -5.26 11.10 2.35
C THR A 252 -6.27 12.01 1.66
N HIS A 253 -5.83 13.03 0.92
CA HIS A 253 -6.73 13.88 0.15
C HIS A 253 -7.48 13.11 -0.94
N TYR A 254 -6.80 12.20 -1.64
CA TYR A 254 -7.46 11.29 -2.59
C TYR A 254 -8.55 10.45 -1.93
N PHE A 255 -8.30 9.91 -0.72
CA PHE A 255 -9.34 9.20 0.03
C PHE A 255 -10.54 10.10 0.33
N GLU A 256 -10.31 11.32 0.85
CA GLU A 256 -11.42 12.25 1.14
C GLU A 256 -12.24 12.57 -0.11
N GLN A 257 -11.59 12.84 -1.25
CA GLN A 257 -12.28 13.12 -2.50
C GLN A 257 -13.19 11.97 -2.94
N ARG A 258 -12.71 10.72 -2.81
CA ARG A 258 -13.54 9.54 -3.11
C ARG A 258 -14.64 9.37 -2.07
N TRP A 259 -14.34 9.59 -0.80
CA TRP A 259 -15.29 9.45 0.29
C TRP A 259 -16.46 10.44 0.18
N GLU A 260 -16.17 11.69 -0.17
CA GLU A 260 -17.16 12.76 -0.34
C GLU A 260 -17.90 12.69 -1.67
N ASN A 261 -17.47 11.84 -2.61
CA ASN A 261 -18.17 11.69 -3.89
C ASN A 261 -19.61 11.17 -3.67
N PRO A 262 -20.64 11.94 -4.07
CA PRO A 262 -22.05 11.51 -3.95
C PRO A 262 -22.42 10.39 -4.93
N GLU A 263 -21.66 10.20 -6.00
CA GLU A 263 -21.90 9.14 -6.99
C GLU A 263 -21.58 7.74 -6.44
N ILE A 264 -20.77 7.68 -5.37
CA ILE A 264 -20.45 6.43 -4.69
C ILE A 264 -21.49 6.17 -3.60
N PRO A 265 -22.37 5.15 -3.77
CA PRO A 265 -23.42 4.84 -2.81
C PRO A 265 -22.87 4.38 -1.46
N GLU A 266 -23.58 4.73 -0.40
CA GLU A 266 -23.35 4.22 0.96
C GLU A 266 -24.08 2.90 1.12
N TYR A 267 -23.41 1.89 1.66
CA TYR A 267 -24.04 0.61 1.98
C TYR A 267 -24.68 0.68 3.36
N ASP A 268 -25.99 0.43 3.41
CA ASP A 268 -26.72 0.33 4.67
C ASP A 268 -26.49 -1.05 5.30
N LEU A 269 -25.65 -1.08 6.34
CA LEU A 269 -25.30 -2.30 7.07
C LEU A 269 -26.49 -2.97 7.78
N GLU A 270 -27.65 -2.30 7.90
CA GLU A 270 -28.86 -2.87 8.51
C GLU A 270 -29.80 -3.49 7.48
N THR A 271 -30.03 -2.79 6.34
CA THR A 271 -31.01 -3.22 5.34
C THR A 271 -30.42 -3.96 4.14
N ASP A 272 -29.08 -4.00 4.01
CA ASP A 272 -28.38 -4.57 2.86
C ASP A 272 -28.69 -3.88 1.52
N GLU A 273 -28.86 -2.56 1.59
CA GLU A 273 -29.20 -1.71 0.46
C GLU A 273 -28.09 -0.69 0.16
N LEU A 274 -27.97 -0.33 -1.11
CA LEU A 274 -27.16 0.78 -1.60
C LEU A 274 -27.98 2.07 -1.56
N VAL A 275 -27.55 3.03 -0.75
CA VAL A 275 -28.20 4.32 -0.55
C VAL A 275 -27.44 5.39 -1.34
N TYR A 276 -28.11 5.97 -2.32
CA TYR A 276 -27.58 7.08 -3.10
C TYR A 276 -28.01 8.40 -2.46
N ARG A 277 -27.04 9.27 -2.21
CA ARG A 277 -27.26 10.57 -1.57
C ARG A 277 -26.88 11.70 -2.50
N SER A 278 -27.62 12.79 -2.41
CA SER A 278 -27.28 14.07 -3.05
C SER A 278 -26.08 14.73 -2.35
N ARG A 279 -25.50 15.77 -2.99
CA ARG A 279 -24.44 16.59 -2.39
C ARG A 279 -24.86 17.27 -1.07
N THR A 280 -26.15 17.47 -0.85
CA THR A 280 -26.72 18.03 0.39
C THR A 280 -27.02 16.96 1.45
N GLY A 281 -26.71 15.69 1.18
CA GLY A 281 -26.90 14.57 2.11
C GLY A 281 -28.29 13.93 2.07
N SER A 282 -29.24 14.50 1.31
CA SER A 282 -30.59 13.97 1.14
C SER A 282 -30.55 12.68 0.32
N GLU A 283 -31.32 11.68 0.73
CA GLU A 283 -31.47 10.40 0.03
C GLU A 283 -32.19 10.59 -1.31
N LEU A 284 -31.62 10.04 -2.37
CA LEU A 284 -32.16 10.12 -3.74
C LEU A 284 -32.87 8.83 -4.13
N ARG A 285 -32.23 7.69 -3.86
CA ARG A 285 -32.77 6.34 -4.16
C ARG A 285 -32.07 5.27 -3.32
N ARG A 286 -32.72 4.12 -3.19
CA ARG A 286 -32.17 2.88 -2.63
C ARG A 286 -32.26 1.75 -3.64
N GLU A 287 -31.25 0.90 -3.65
CA GLU A 287 -31.18 -0.30 -4.51
C GLU A 287 -30.76 -1.50 -3.67
N GLN A 288 -31.28 -2.69 -3.97
CA GLN A 288 -30.80 -3.92 -3.33
C GLN A 288 -29.36 -4.21 -3.76
N PHE A 289 -28.51 -4.59 -2.80
CA PHE A 289 -27.11 -4.85 -3.09
C PHE A 289 -26.88 -6.14 -3.88
N GLU A 290 -27.53 -7.24 -3.47
CA GLU A 290 -27.47 -8.49 -4.22
C GLU A 290 -28.55 -8.50 -5.30
N PRO A 291 -28.21 -8.76 -6.57
CA PRO A 291 -29.22 -8.92 -7.61
C PRO A 291 -30.10 -10.12 -7.25
N ALA A 292 -31.42 -9.93 -7.24
CA ALA A 292 -32.37 -11.01 -6.98
C ALA A 292 -32.05 -12.18 -7.91
N THR A 293 -31.72 -13.33 -7.31
CA THR A 293 -31.58 -14.60 -8.05
C THR A 293 -32.92 -14.86 -8.70
N LEU A 294 -33.04 -14.60 -10.01
CA LEU A 294 -34.17 -15.07 -10.79
C LEU A 294 -34.19 -16.59 -10.62
N PRO A 295 -35.25 -17.20 -10.05
CA PRO A 295 -35.38 -18.65 -10.09
C PRO A 295 -35.34 -19.04 -11.56
N CYS A 296 -34.34 -19.86 -11.92
CA CYS A 296 -34.24 -20.45 -13.24
C CYS A 296 -35.62 -21.00 -13.61
N LEU A 297 -36.18 -20.51 -14.71
CA LEU A 297 -37.40 -21.05 -15.27
C LEU A 297 -37.19 -22.55 -15.44
N GLU A 298 -37.90 -23.30 -14.61
CA GLU A 298 -38.08 -24.74 -14.70
C GLU A 298 -38.40 -25.06 -16.16
N GLU A 299 -37.49 -25.81 -16.82
CA GLU A 299 -37.68 -26.24 -18.21
C GLU A 299 -38.96 -27.07 -18.29
N ALA A 300 -40.06 -26.43 -18.70
CA ALA A 300 -41.25 -27.15 -19.12
C ALA A 300 -40.88 -28.02 -20.33
N PRO A 301 -41.23 -29.32 -20.34
CA PRO A 301 -40.83 -30.20 -21.43
C PRO A 301 -41.53 -29.76 -22.71
N ILE A 302 -40.72 -29.43 -23.72
CA ILE A 302 -41.16 -29.14 -25.09
C ILE A 302 -41.89 -30.37 -25.62
N ALA A 303 -43.22 -30.27 -25.67
CA ALA A 303 -44.05 -31.18 -26.45
C ALA A 303 -43.63 -31.06 -27.93
N ARG A 304 -42.97 -32.11 -28.44
CA ARG A 304 -42.59 -32.25 -29.85
C ARG A 304 -43.83 -32.13 -30.73
N THR A 305 -43.99 -30.97 -31.36
CA THR A 305 -44.92 -30.80 -32.47
C THR A 305 -44.30 -31.38 -33.73
N ARG A 306 -45.00 -32.38 -34.27
CA ARG A 306 -44.94 -32.97 -35.62
C ARG A 306 -44.06 -32.23 -36.65
N ALA A 307 -43.08 -32.95 -37.16
CA ALA A 307 -42.45 -32.67 -38.45
C ALA A 307 -43.46 -32.91 -39.59
N LEU A 308 -43.52 -31.96 -40.53
CA LEU A 308 -43.99 -32.16 -41.90
C LEU A 308 -42.83 -31.77 -42.83
N PRO A 309 -42.54 -32.55 -43.88
CA PRO A 309 -41.37 -32.37 -44.72
C PRO A 309 -41.68 -31.41 -45.88
N ALA A 310 -40.69 -30.63 -46.31
CA ALA A 310 -40.72 -29.94 -47.58
C ALA A 310 -39.30 -29.94 -48.18
N ASP A 311 -39.02 -31.00 -48.92
CA ASP A 311 -38.12 -30.92 -50.07
C ASP A 311 -38.78 -30.01 -51.14
N ILE A 312 -37.93 -29.40 -51.98
CA ILE A 312 -38.26 -28.60 -53.18
C ILE A 312 -38.60 -27.14 -52.79
N VAL A 313 -37.76 -26.14 -53.01
CA VAL A 313 -37.37 -25.59 -54.33
C VAL A 313 -36.01 -24.90 -54.23
N GLN A 314 -35.08 -25.36 -55.06
CA GLN A 314 -33.83 -24.69 -55.40
C GLN A 314 -34.01 -24.05 -56.78
N ARG A 315 -34.16 -22.71 -56.87
CA ARG A 315 -33.72 -21.89 -58.02
C ARG A 315 -33.97 -20.38 -57.85
N GLU A 316 -32.87 -19.65 -58.04
CA GLU A 316 -32.72 -18.32 -58.69
C GLU A 316 -33.22 -17.02 -58.03
N LEU A 317 -32.26 -16.15 -57.68
CA LEU A 317 -32.06 -14.73 -58.13
C LEU A 317 -31.27 -13.96 -57.05
N ARG A 318 -29.96 -13.74 -57.23
CA ARG A 318 -29.25 -12.54 -57.78
C ARG A 318 -29.15 -11.32 -56.85
N MET A 319 -27.90 -10.84 -56.71
CA MET A 319 -27.45 -9.44 -56.51
C MET A 319 -27.85 -8.81 -55.15
N ASN A 320 -27.02 -8.09 -54.38
CA ASN A 320 -25.81 -7.31 -54.62
C ASN A 320 -25.20 -6.89 -53.26
N ASP A 321 -23.92 -6.51 -53.30
CA ASP A 321 -23.24 -5.52 -52.43
C ASP A 321 -23.05 -5.79 -50.93
N VAL A 322 -21.85 -6.24 -50.57
CA VAL A 322 -21.24 -6.09 -49.23
C VAL A 322 -20.23 -4.94 -49.32
N PRO A 323 -20.38 -3.83 -48.57
CA PRO A 323 -19.36 -2.80 -48.52
C PRO A 323 -18.24 -3.15 -47.55
N GLU A 324 -17.02 -3.04 -48.06
CA GLU A 324 -15.73 -3.17 -47.36
C GLU A 324 -15.49 -1.91 -46.49
N MET A 325 -15.33 -2.07 -45.17
CA MET A 325 -14.94 -0.98 -44.28
C MET A 325 -13.41 -0.93 -44.15
N THR A 326 -12.80 0.00 -44.87
CA THR A 326 -11.38 0.36 -44.80
C THR A 326 -11.01 1.00 -43.45
N TYR A 327 -10.03 0.42 -42.76
CA TYR A 327 -9.38 1.01 -41.58
C TYR A 327 -8.54 2.24 -41.94
N GLY A 328 -8.84 3.37 -41.30
CA GLY A 328 -8.13 4.63 -41.45
C GLY A 328 -6.71 4.60 -40.85
N ARG A 329 -5.72 4.84 -41.70
CA ARG A 329 -4.31 5.07 -41.38
C ARG A 329 -4.14 6.49 -40.81
N MET A 330 -3.78 6.62 -39.53
CA MET A 330 -3.36 7.90 -38.93
C MET A 330 -2.00 8.32 -39.49
N LYS A 331 -1.93 9.56 -40.01
CA LYS A 331 -0.67 10.27 -40.31
C LYS A 331 -0.23 11.04 -39.07
N ALA A 332 1.06 10.96 -38.77
CA ALA A 332 1.74 11.82 -37.81
C ALA A 332 1.83 13.25 -38.39
N CYS A 333 1.54 14.25 -37.57
CA CYS A 333 1.89 15.65 -37.83
C CYS A 333 3.09 16.02 -36.97
N SER A 334 4.18 16.40 -37.64
CA SER A 334 5.24 17.25 -37.13
C SER A 334 4.88 18.70 -37.41
N GLU A 335 5.02 19.57 -36.41
CA GLU A 335 5.87 20.77 -36.43
C GLU A 335 6.06 21.29 -35.01
#